data_AF-A0AAV9BBD5-F1
#
_entry.id   AF-A0AAV9BBD5-F1
#
_cell.length_a   1.000
_cell.length_b   1.000
_cell.length_c   1.000
_cell.angle_alpha   90.00
_cell.angle_beta   90.00
_cell.angle_gamma   90.00
#
_symmetry.space_group_name_H-M   'P 1'
#
loop_
_entity.id
_entity.type
_entity.pdbx_description
1 polymer ?
#
loop_
_entity_poly.entity_id
_entity_poly.type
_entity_poly.pdbx_seq_one_letter_code
_entity_poly.pdbx_strand_id
1 'polypeptide(L)'
;MLNLVSVVFLQGGMPELREFQLQSCVELKEPPKGVHYLTKLQQLSLVLMPEEFIEKIRRMDRSSSAFKHIADVKHHSRGADGRWTVQLL
;
A
#
# COMPACT_ATOMS: atom_id res chain seq x y z
N MET A 1 8.21 -17.57 -8.92
CA MET A 1 7.67 -16.62 -7.91
C MET A 1 6.37 -16.08 -8.45
N LEU A 2 5.28 -16.14 -7.68
CA LEU A 2 4.02 -15.53 -8.07
C LEU A 2 4.14 -14.03 -7.79
N ASN A 3 4.17 -13.21 -8.85
CA ASN A 3 4.11 -11.76 -8.72
C ASN A 3 2.65 -11.32 -8.83
N LEU A 4 2.21 -10.49 -7.88
CA LEU A 4 0.92 -9.84 -7.95
C LEU A 4 0.94 -8.76 -9.03
N VAL A 5 -0.03 -8.80 -9.95
CA VAL A 5 -0.19 -7.79 -11.02
C VAL A 5 -1.27 -6.77 -10.65
N SER A 6 -2.30 -7.19 -9.93
CA SER A 6 -3.36 -6.30 -9.44
C SER A 6 -3.93 -6.79 -8.12
N VAL A 7 -4.44 -5.84 -7.33
CA VAL A 7 -5.19 -6.10 -6.11
C VAL A 7 -6.49 -5.31 -6.20
N VAL A 8 -7.61 -5.98 -5.96
CA VAL A 8 -8.94 -5.37 -6.02
C VAL A 8 -9.72 -5.78 -4.77
N PHE A 9 -10.13 -4.78 -3.99
CA PHE A 9 -11.07 -4.96 -2.89
C PHE A 9 -12.49 -4.69 -3.40
N LEU A 10 -13.40 -5.62 -3.10
CA LEU A 10 -14.81 -5.50 -3.46
C LEU A 10 -15.60 -4.92 -2.29
N GLN A 11 -16.72 -4.26 -2.59
CA GLN A 11 -17.63 -3.76 -1.56
C GLN A 11 -18.11 -4.92 -0.66
N GLY A 12 -18.03 -4.74 0.65
CA GLY A 12 -18.35 -5.78 1.64
C GLY A 12 -17.26 -6.87 1.78
N GLY A 13 -16.19 -6.80 0.98
CA GLY A 13 -15.03 -7.67 1.12
C GLY A 13 -14.14 -7.23 2.28
N MET A 14 -13.81 -8.18 3.16
CA MET A 14 -12.90 -7.96 4.30
C MET A 14 -13.21 -6.69 5.12
N PRO A 15 -14.46 -6.51 5.61
CA PRO A 15 -14.89 -5.28 6.28
C PRO A 15 -14.16 -5.01 7.60
N GLU A 16 -13.56 -6.03 8.20
CA GLU A 16 -12.80 -5.95 9.47
C GLU A 16 -11.28 -5.87 9.27
N LEU A 17 -10.79 -5.74 8.03
CA LEU A 17 -9.35 -5.68 7.77
C LEU A 17 -8.75 -4.40 8.35
N ARG A 18 -7.76 -4.57 9.23
CA ARG A 18 -7.05 -3.46 9.91
C ARG A 18 -5.65 -3.21 9.37
N GLU A 19 -4.99 -4.25 8.88
CA GLU A 19 -3.62 -4.21 8.40
C GLU A 19 -3.52 -4.95 7.07
N PHE A 20 -2.89 -4.33 6.08
CA PHE A 20 -2.63 -4.94 4.79
C PHE A 20 -1.17 -4.70 4.39
N GLN A 21 -0.46 -5.76 4.00
CA GLN A 21 0.94 -5.70 3.61
C GLN A 21 1.13 -6.18 2.17
N LEU A 22 1.87 -5.39 1.39
CA LEU A 22 2.40 -5.76 0.09
C LEU A 22 3.92 -5.86 0.20
N GLN A 23 4.48 -6.99 -0.21
CA GLN A 23 5.92 -7.25 -0.12
C GLN A 23 6.47 -7.70 -1.46
N SER A 24 7.50 -6.98 -1.95
CA SER A 24 8.26 -7.34 -3.14
C SER A 24 7.42 -7.66 -4.38
N CYS A 25 6.27 -6.98 -4.54
CA CYS A 25 5.37 -7.18 -5.66
C CYS A 25 5.84 -6.36 -6.88
N VAL A 26 6.83 -6.85 -7.60
CA VAL A 26 7.50 -6.10 -8.68
C VAL A 26 6.64 -5.86 -9.93
N GLU A 27 5.62 -6.69 -10.16
CA GLU A 27 4.69 -6.54 -11.28
C GLU A 27 3.44 -5.74 -10.93
N LEU A 28 3.25 -5.38 -9.65
CA LEU A 28 2.13 -4.56 -9.21
C LEU A 28 2.44 -3.10 -9.54
N LYS A 29 1.98 -2.65 -10.71
CA LYS A 29 2.27 -1.32 -11.23
C LYS A 29 1.26 -0.25 -10.78
N GLU A 30 0.07 -0.67 -10.35
CA GLU A 30 -1.02 0.21 -9.97
C GLU A 30 -1.43 -0.02 -8.51
N PRO A 31 -1.78 1.04 -7.75
CA PRO A 31 -2.29 0.93 -6.39
C PRO A 31 -3.49 -0.03 -6.30
N PRO A 32 -3.71 -0.70 -5.16
CA PRO A 32 -4.90 -1.52 -4.96
C PRO A 32 -6.17 -0.72 -5.21
N LYS A 33 -7.10 -1.31 -5.97
CA LYS A 33 -8.41 -0.70 -6.24
C LYS A 33 -9.40 -1.05 -5.14
N GLY A 34 -10.36 -0.17 -4.90
CA GLY A 34 -11.43 -0.45 -3.93
C GLY A 34 -11.01 -0.31 -2.46
N VAL A 35 -9.83 0.24 -2.18
CA VAL A 35 -9.33 0.45 -0.81
C VAL A 35 -10.31 1.28 0.04
N HIS A 36 -11.08 2.17 -0.58
CA HIS A 36 -12.15 2.93 0.09
C HIS A 36 -13.27 2.09 0.70
N TYR A 37 -13.40 0.82 0.30
CA TYR A 37 -14.34 -0.11 0.93
C TYR A 37 -13.84 -0.66 2.27
N LEU A 38 -12.53 -0.56 2.53
CA LEU A 38 -11.89 -1.08 3.74
C LEU A 38 -11.90 -0.04 4.86
N THR A 39 -13.10 0.37 5.29
CA THR A 39 -13.28 1.49 6.23
C THR A 39 -12.60 1.33 7.59
N LYS A 40 -12.23 0.09 7.96
CA LYS A 40 -11.48 -0.24 9.19
C LYS A 40 -9.97 -0.41 8.97
N LEU A 41 -9.47 -0.22 7.75
CA LEU A 41 -8.05 -0.33 7.44
C LEU A 41 -7.29 0.82 8.09
N GLN A 42 -6.40 0.48 9.00
CA GLN A 42 -5.60 1.43 9.78
C GLN A 42 -4.19 1.54 9.20
N GLN A 43 -3.63 0.44 8.71
CA GLN A 43 -2.26 0.40 8.21
C GLN A 43 -2.14 -0.29 6.84
N LEU A 44 -1.47 0.40 5.93
CA LEU A 44 -0.95 -0.17 4.68
C LEU A 44 0.58 -0.19 4.73
N SER A 45 1.18 -1.39 4.73
CA SER A 45 2.62 -1.58 4.71
C SER A 45 3.11 -2.00 3.31
N LEU A 46 4.03 -1.21 2.76
CA LEU A 46 4.68 -1.43 1.48
C LEU A 46 6.14 -1.80 1.75
N VAL A 47 6.49 -3.08 1.58
CA VAL A 47 7.81 -3.62 1.96
C VAL A 47 8.58 -4.00 0.71
N LEU A 48 9.76 -3.39 0.51
CA LEU A 48 10.63 -3.65 -0.64
C LEU A 48 9.87 -3.56 -1.98
N MET A 49 8.98 -2.58 -2.10
CA MET A 49 8.21 -2.32 -3.31
C MET A 49 9.04 -1.50 -4.31
N PRO A 50 8.77 -1.60 -5.63
CA PRO A 50 9.46 -0.75 -6.61
C PRO A 50 9.23 0.74 -6.35
N GLU A 51 10.27 1.57 -6.51
CA GLU A 51 10.18 3.01 -6.25
C GLU A 51 9.13 3.70 -7.12
N GLU A 52 8.96 3.24 -8.38
CA GLU A 52 7.91 3.75 -9.28
C GLU A 52 6.49 3.56 -8.70
N PHE A 53 6.25 2.46 -8.00
CA PHE A 53 4.98 2.20 -7.32
C PHE A 53 4.82 3.11 -6.10
N ILE A 54 5.89 3.27 -5.31
CA ILE A 54 5.89 4.17 -4.14
C ILE A 54 5.61 5.61 -4.56
N GLU A 55 6.23 6.08 -5.64
CA GLU A 55 5.98 7.40 -6.22
C GLU A 55 4.53 7.60 -6.66
N LYS A 56 3.90 6.58 -7.25
CA LYS A 56 2.47 6.64 -7.55
C LYS A 56 1.64 6.82 -6.28
N ILE A 57 1.92 6.04 -5.23
CA ILE A 57 1.23 6.15 -3.94
C ILE A 57 1.43 7.54 -3.33
N ARG A 58 2.65 8.09 -3.32
CA ARG A 58 2.95 9.44 -2.80
C ARG A 58 2.18 10.55 -3.54
N ARG A 59 1.99 10.39 -4.85
CA ARG A 59 1.25 11.34 -5.68
C ARG A 59 -0.27 11.22 -5.55
N MET A 60 -0.77 10.14 -4.94
CA MET A 60 -2.19 10.04 -4.68
C MET A 60 -2.59 11.09 -3.65
N ASP A 61 -3.55 11.92 -4.00
CA ASP A 61 -4.08 12.92 -3.09
C ASP A 61 -4.74 12.24 -1.88
N ARG A 62 -4.17 12.45 -0.69
CA ARG A 62 -4.75 12.01 0.60
C ARG A 62 -6.05 12.75 0.94
N SER A 63 -6.35 13.83 0.23
CA SER A 63 -7.64 14.53 0.27
C SER A 63 -8.70 13.83 -0.61
N SER A 64 -8.29 12.96 -1.53
CA SER A 64 -9.22 12.07 -2.22
C SER A 64 -9.76 11.04 -1.21
N SER A 65 -11.06 10.76 -1.28
CA SER A 65 -11.79 9.89 -0.35
C SER A 65 -11.23 8.45 -0.28
N ALA A 66 -10.36 8.06 -1.22
CA ALA A 66 -9.88 6.70 -1.37
C ALA A 66 -8.92 6.21 -0.27
N PHE A 67 -8.08 7.10 0.27
CA PHE A 67 -7.09 6.77 1.30
C PHE A 67 -7.26 7.56 2.59
N LYS A 68 -8.21 8.50 2.64
CA LYS A 68 -8.45 9.39 3.78
C LYS A 68 -8.72 8.66 5.11
N HIS A 69 -9.20 7.43 5.05
CA HIS A 69 -9.51 6.62 6.23
C HIS A 69 -8.33 5.76 6.71
N ILE A 70 -7.28 5.61 5.90
CA ILE A 70 -6.08 4.87 6.30
C ILE A 70 -5.21 5.81 7.12
N ALA A 71 -5.02 5.47 8.39
CA ALA A 71 -4.22 6.29 9.31
C ALA A 71 -2.74 6.30 8.91
N ASP A 72 -2.20 5.14 8.58
CA ASP A 72 -0.77 4.95 8.34
C ASP A 72 -0.50 4.24 7.00
N VAL A 73 0.24 4.90 6.11
CA VAL A 73 0.86 4.25 4.95
C VAL A 73 2.38 4.24 5.17
N LYS A 74 2.95 3.05 5.35
CA LYS A 74 4.36 2.84 5.69
C LYS A 74 5.10 2.21 4.53
N HIS A 75 6.21 2.84 4.11
CA HIS A 75 7.16 2.27 3.17
C HIS A 75 8.39 1.76 3.94
N HIS A 76 8.63 0.45 3.86
CA HIS A 76 9.80 -0.22 4.43
C HIS A 76 10.77 -0.58 3.31
N SER A 77 11.95 0.04 3.31
CA SER A 77 12.98 -0.18 2.29
C SER A 77 14.34 -0.42 2.93
N ARG A 78 15.25 -0.99 2.14
CA ARG A 78 16.64 -1.22 2.55
C ARG A 78 17.51 -0.10 2.01
N GLY A 79 18.19 0.61 2.90
CA GLY A 79 19.16 1.65 2.55
C GLY A 79 20.41 1.05 1.90
N ALA A 80 21.22 1.92 1.28
CA ALA A 80 22.49 1.52 0.67
C ALA A 80 23.50 0.96 1.69
N ASP A 81 23.35 1.34 2.96
CA ASP A 81 24.11 0.80 4.11
C ASP A 81 23.61 -0.58 4.58
N GLY A 82 22.59 -1.14 3.92
CA GLY A 82 21.98 -2.40 4.25
C GLY A 82 21.00 -2.35 5.42
N ARG A 83 20.75 -1.19 6.04
CA ARG A 83 19.81 -1.02 7.16
C ARG A 83 18.37 -0.83 6.66
N TRP A 84 17.42 -1.19 7.51
CA TRP A 84 16.01 -0.94 7.25
C TRP A 84 15.66 0.51 7.56
N THR A 85 14.89 1.11 6.66
CA THR A 85 14.28 2.43 6.84
C THR A 85 12.77 2.33 6.74
N VAL A 86 12.07 3.18 7.48
CA VAL A 86 10.62 3.30 7.43
C VAL A 86 10.26 4.75 7.13
N GLN A 87 9.44 4.95 6.11
CA GLN A 87 8.92 6.26 5.72
C GLN A 87 7.40 6.24 5.83
N LEU A 88 6.82 7.28 6.42
CA LEU A 88 5.39 7.54 6.33
C LEU A 88 5.14 8.29 5.03
N LEU A 89 4.28 7.72 4.17
CA LEU A 89 3.85 8.33 2.91
C LEU A 89 2.64 9.23 3.15
#